data_AF-A0AA38AJG3-F1
#
_entry.id   AF-A0AA38AJG3-F1
#
_cell.length_a   1.000
_cell.length_b   1.000
_cell.length_c   1.000
_cell.angle_alpha   90.00
_cell.angle_beta   90.00
_cell.angle_gamma   90.00
#
_symmetry.space_group_name_H-M   'P 1'
#
loop_
_entity.id
_entity.type
_entity.pdbx_description
1 polymer ?
#
loop_
_entity_poly.entity_id
_entity_poly.type
_entity_poly.pdbx_seq_one_letter_code
_entity_poly.pdbx_strand_id
1 'polypeptide(L)'
;MPKPEAPAAKTYSDQEVADAKKAVCDAFQNVIHTLDANKRKSSVNPADSFAVAVNTRLAVETAADYLAQAVDSHPALPSDLLSKISDLANAYRGIVMKQIGDADQGELDKSYQQADALQTASGQACQ
;
A
#
# COMPACT_ATOMS: atom_id res chain seq x y z
N MET A 1 16.39 -44.10 -12.06
CA MET A 1 15.91 -42.90 -12.77
C MET A 1 16.58 -41.69 -12.13
N PRO A 2 17.15 -40.73 -12.87
CA PRO A 2 17.69 -39.51 -12.27
C PRO A 2 16.54 -38.67 -11.72
N LYS A 3 16.74 -38.06 -10.54
CA LYS A 3 15.79 -37.13 -9.94
C LYS A 3 15.68 -35.89 -10.84
N PRO A 4 14.49 -35.34 -11.10
CA PRO A 4 14.37 -34.04 -11.76
C PRO A 4 15.11 -33.01 -10.91
N GLU A 5 16.11 -32.35 -11.48
CA GLU A 5 16.74 -31.20 -10.84
C GLU A 5 15.67 -30.14 -10.62
N ALA A 6 15.50 -29.72 -9.37
CA ALA A 6 14.63 -28.59 -9.06
C ALA A 6 15.12 -27.39 -9.89
N PRO A 7 14.23 -26.64 -10.56
CA PRO A 7 14.63 -25.46 -11.30
C PRO A 7 15.47 -24.55 -10.40
N ALA A 8 16.66 -24.15 -10.86
CA ALA A 8 17.48 -23.20 -10.14
C ALA A 8 16.63 -21.97 -9.80
N ALA A 9 16.61 -21.56 -8.54
CA ALA A 9 15.89 -20.38 -8.11
C ALA A 9 16.35 -19.19 -8.97
N LYS A 10 15.39 -18.43 -9.54
CA LYS A 10 15.72 -17.21 -10.28
C LYS A 10 16.53 -16.30 -9.36
N THR A 11 17.77 -16.06 -9.72
CA THR A 11 18.66 -15.15 -9.00
C THR A 11 18.67 -13.86 -9.80
N TYR A 12 18.17 -12.78 -9.22
CA TYR A 12 18.16 -11.45 -9.84
C TYR A 12 19.53 -10.79 -9.67
N SER A 13 19.92 -9.97 -10.64
CA SER A 13 21.09 -9.12 -10.56
C SER A 13 20.88 -7.95 -9.61
N ASP A 14 21.98 -7.39 -9.09
CA ASP A 14 21.93 -6.20 -8.22
C ASP A 14 21.21 -5.02 -8.89
N GLN A 15 21.34 -4.89 -10.22
CA GLN A 15 20.67 -3.86 -10.99
C GLN A 15 19.15 -4.09 -11.05
N GLU A 16 18.70 -5.32 -11.30
CA GLU A 16 17.27 -5.66 -11.28
C GLU A 16 16.64 -5.42 -9.91
N VAL A 17 17.37 -5.73 -8.83
CA VAL A 17 16.93 -5.47 -7.45
C VAL A 17 16.84 -3.96 -7.18
N ALA A 18 17.85 -3.19 -7.60
CA ALA A 18 17.87 -1.74 -7.43
C ALA A 18 16.73 -1.04 -8.19
N ASP A 19 16.48 -1.45 -9.43
CA ASP A 19 15.40 -0.91 -10.26
C ASP A 19 14.03 -1.27 -9.70
N ALA A 20 13.85 -2.50 -9.23
CA ALA A 20 12.63 -2.93 -8.54
C ALA A 20 12.38 -2.13 -7.26
N LYS A 21 13.40 -1.95 -6.40
CA LYS A 21 13.31 -1.12 -5.19
C LYS A 21 12.89 0.30 -5.56
N LYS A 22 13.56 0.90 -6.55
CA LYS A 22 13.26 2.26 -6.99
C LYS A 22 11.80 2.40 -7.46
N ALA A 23 11.36 1.52 -8.35
CA ALA A 23 10.02 1.59 -8.92
C ALA A 23 8.91 1.47 -7.87
N VAL A 24 9.06 0.56 -6.91
CA VAL A 24 8.09 0.38 -5.82
C VAL A 24 8.12 1.54 -4.83
N CYS A 25 9.30 2.08 -4.53
CA CYS A 25 9.41 3.25 -3.65
C CYS A 25 8.85 4.53 -4.29
N ASP A 26 9.06 4.72 -5.60
CA ASP A 26 8.42 5.82 -6.34
C ASP A 26 6.89 5.69 -6.31
N ALA A 27 6.37 4.47 -6.48
CA ALA A 27 4.94 4.20 -6.38
C ALA A 27 4.39 4.51 -4.97
N PHE A 28 5.12 4.11 -3.92
CA PHE A 28 4.78 4.44 -2.54
C PHE A 28 4.74 5.95 -2.29
N GLN A 29 5.74 6.72 -2.75
CA GLN A 29 5.74 8.17 -2.60
C GLN A 29 4.56 8.84 -3.33
N ASN A 30 4.22 8.35 -4.53
CA ASN A 30 3.06 8.84 -5.28
C ASN A 30 1.74 8.59 -4.52
N VAL A 31 1.61 7.44 -3.88
CA VAL A 31 0.46 7.10 -3.03
C VAL A 31 0.36 8.04 -1.83
N ILE A 32 1.45 8.27 -1.10
CA ILE A 32 1.45 9.19 0.04
C ILE A 32 1.07 10.60 -0.39
N HIS A 33 1.65 11.09 -1.48
CA HIS A 33 1.30 12.40 -2.04
C HIS A 33 -0.19 12.49 -2.40
N THR A 34 -0.73 11.46 -3.04
CA THR A 34 -2.14 11.39 -3.44
C THR A 34 -3.07 11.42 -2.22
N LEU A 35 -2.77 10.63 -1.19
CA LEU A 35 -3.58 10.59 0.03
C LEU A 35 -3.51 11.91 0.79
N ASP A 36 -2.34 12.55 0.86
CA ASP A 36 -2.20 13.86 1.51
C ASP A 36 -2.93 14.97 0.75
N ALA A 37 -2.88 14.96 -0.58
CA ALA A 37 -3.67 15.88 -1.41
C ALA A 37 -5.18 15.65 -1.21
N ASN A 38 -5.61 14.39 -1.09
CA ASN A 38 -7.00 14.05 -0.83
C ASN A 38 -7.48 14.54 0.55
N LYS A 39 -6.68 14.35 1.62
CA LYS A 39 -7.00 14.79 2.98
C LYS A 39 -7.27 16.29 3.09
N ARG A 40 -6.65 17.10 2.22
CA ARG A 40 -6.83 18.57 2.20
C ARG A 40 -8.16 19.01 1.59
N LYS A 41 -8.89 18.11 0.91
CA LYS A 41 -10.20 18.39 0.34
C LYS A 41 -11.27 18.21 1.42
N SER A 42 -11.55 19.28 2.18
CA SER A 42 -12.70 19.34 3.08
C SER A 42 -13.85 20.13 2.42
N SER A 43 -15.10 19.75 2.72
CA SER A 43 -16.27 20.58 2.42
C SER A 43 -16.74 21.27 3.69
N VAL A 44 -17.08 22.56 3.58
CA VAL A 44 -17.77 23.34 4.61
C VAL A 44 -19.27 23.06 4.65
N ASN A 45 -19.81 22.36 3.65
CA ASN A 45 -21.21 21.98 3.58
C ASN A 45 -21.42 20.57 4.18
N PRO A 46 -22.22 20.43 5.26
CA PRO A 46 -22.53 19.13 5.85
C PRO A 46 -23.16 18.13 4.88
N ALA A 47 -23.86 18.60 3.84
CA ALA A 47 -24.47 17.77 2.82
C ALA A 47 -23.45 17.02 1.95
N ASP A 48 -22.19 17.50 1.88
CA ASP A 48 -21.14 16.87 1.09
C ASP A 48 -20.34 15.83 1.89
N SER A 49 -20.63 15.66 3.19
CA SER A 49 -19.88 14.76 4.08
C SER A 49 -19.80 13.33 3.54
N PHE A 50 -20.90 12.82 2.99
CA PHE A 50 -20.92 11.50 2.36
C PHE A 50 -20.05 11.45 1.09
N ALA A 51 -20.12 12.48 0.23
CA ALA A 51 -19.31 12.53 -0.99
C ALA A 51 -17.80 12.63 -0.67
N VAL A 52 -17.43 13.40 0.35
CA VAL A 52 -16.04 13.48 0.86
C VAL A 52 -15.59 12.12 1.40
N ALA A 53 -16.46 11.43 2.17
CA ALA A 53 -16.16 10.10 2.68
C ALA A 53 -15.98 9.07 1.56
N VAL A 54 -16.86 9.08 0.55
CA VAL A 54 -16.76 8.20 -0.64
C VAL A 54 -15.47 8.48 -1.41
N ASN A 55 -15.15 9.74 -1.69
CA ASN A 55 -13.92 10.09 -2.40
C ASN A 55 -12.67 9.69 -1.58
N THR A 56 -12.73 9.78 -0.25
CA THR A 56 -11.64 9.30 0.63
C THR A 56 -11.48 7.78 0.57
N ARG A 57 -12.57 7.03 0.66
CA ARG A 57 -12.55 5.56 0.51
C ARG A 57 -11.99 5.15 -0.84
N LEU A 58 -12.42 5.80 -1.92
CA LEU A 58 -11.92 5.56 -3.27
C LEU A 58 -10.42 5.85 -3.39
N ALA A 59 -9.94 6.95 -2.81
CA ALA A 59 -8.52 7.28 -2.83
C ALA A 59 -7.67 6.23 -2.09
N VAL A 60 -8.14 5.75 -0.93
CA VAL A 60 -7.45 4.71 -0.14
C VAL A 60 -7.46 3.37 -0.86
N GLU A 61 -8.56 2.98 -1.49
CA GLU A 61 -8.63 1.73 -2.28
C GLU A 61 -7.73 1.80 -3.51
N THR A 62 -7.75 2.92 -4.24
CA THR A 62 -6.88 3.14 -5.40
C THR A 62 -5.41 3.09 -5.00
N ALA A 63 -5.06 3.66 -3.84
CA ALA A 63 -3.72 3.57 -3.29
C ALA A 63 -3.31 2.12 -2.99
N ALA A 64 -4.19 1.34 -2.36
CA ALA A 64 -3.92 -0.06 -2.07
C ALA A 64 -3.68 -0.89 -3.34
N ASP A 65 -4.54 -0.73 -4.34
CA ASP A 65 -4.43 -1.43 -5.62
C ASP A 65 -3.16 -1.05 -6.38
N TYR A 66 -2.81 0.24 -6.39
CA TYR A 66 -1.60 0.72 -7.04
C TYR A 66 -0.33 0.15 -6.39
N LEU A 67 -0.28 0.09 -5.05
CA LEU A 67 0.83 -0.55 -4.32
C LEU A 67 0.92 -2.06 -4.61
N ALA A 68 -0.21 -2.76 -4.59
CA ALA A 68 -0.25 -4.19 -4.87
C ALA A 68 0.27 -4.50 -6.28
N GLN A 69 -0.19 -3.74 -7.29
CA GLN A 69 0.28 -3.86 -8.67
C GLN A 69 1.77 -3.55 -8.80
N ALA A 70 2.28 -2.54 -8.08
CA ALA A 70 3.69 -2.20 -8.09
C ALA A 70 4.55 -3.36 -7.54
N VAL A 71 4.12 -4.03 -6.47
CA VAL A 71 4.83 -5.20 -5.93
C VAL A 71 4.78 -6.37 -6.91
N ASP A 72 3.59 -6.70 -7.43
CA ASP A 72 3.40 -7.84 -8.34
C ASP A 72 4.19 -7.70 -9.65
N SER A 73 4.39 -6.46 -10.11
CA SER A 73 5.13 -6.15 -11.35
C SER A 73 6.66 -6.24 -11.20
N HIS A 74 7.18 -6.28 -9.97
CA HIS A 74 8.62 -6.22 -9.69
C HIS A 74 9.08 -7.42 -8.86
N PRO A 75 9.23 -8.61 -9.45
CA PRO A 75 9.55 -9.83 -8.70
C PRO A 75 10.99 -9.87 -8.15
N ALA A 76 11.85 -8.94 -8.58
CA ALA A 76 13.19 -8.73 -8.03
C ALA A 76 13.20 -7.88 -6.74
N LEU A 77 12.03 -7.48 -6.23
CA LEU A 77 11.93 -6.66 -5.03
C LEU A 77 12.50 -7.39 -3.80
N PRO A 78 13.30 -6.73 -2.95
CA PRO A 78 13.74 -7.31 -1.69
C PRO A 78 12.55 -7.75 -0.83
N SER A 79 12.63 -8.94 -0.24
CA SER A 79 11.52 -9.55 0.54
C SER A 79 11.03 -8.66 1.69
N ASP A 80 11.93 -7.91 2.33
CA ASP A 80 11.58 -6.98 3.40
C ASP A 80 10.67 -5.85 2.89
N LEU A 81 11.05 -5.20 1.79
CA LEU A 81 10.25 -4.13 1.17
C LEU A 81 8.94 -4.67 0.58
N LEU A 82 8.99 -5.86 -0.02
CA LEU A 82 7.79 -6.58 -0.49
C LEU A 82 6.78 -6.72 0.64
N SER A 83 7.20 -7.29 1.78
CA SER A 83 6.29 -7.51 2.92
C SER A 83 5.66 -6.21 3.43
N LYS A 84 6.46 -5.16 3.60
CA LYS A 84 5.99 -3.86 4.11
C LYS A 84 4.95 -3.20 3.20
N ILE A 85 5.21 -3.18 1.90
CA ILE A 85 4.30 -2.56 0.92
C ILE A 85 3.04 -3.41 0.74
N SER A 86 3.15 -4.73 0.70
CA SER A 86 2.00 -5.63 0.67
C SER A 86 1.13 -5.51 1.91
N ASP A 87 1.73 -5.44 3.10
CA ASP A 87 1.01 -5.26 4.37
C ASP A 87 0.31 -3.91 4.41
N LEU A 88 0.96 -2.84 3.92
CA LEU A 88 0.33 -1.52 3.83
C LEU A 88 -0.87 -1.52 2.87
N ALA A 89 -0.73 -2.12 1.70
CA ALA A 89 -1.84 -2.26 0.73
C ALA A 89 -3.02 -3.03 1.36
N ASN A 90 -2.74 -4.11 2.07
CA ASN A 90 -3.77 -4.89 2.75
C ASN A 90 -4.42 -4.12 3.91
N ALA A 91 -3.65 -3.34 4.67
CA ALA A 91 -4.18 -2.50 5.73
C ALA A 91 -5.14 -1.42 5.18
N TYR A 92 -4.80 -0.80 4.05
CA TYR A 92 -5.68 0.15 3.37
C TYR A 92 -7.00 -0.47 2.89
N ARG A 93 -6.96 -1.64 2.23
CA ARG A 93 -8.19 -2.38 1.86
C ARG A 93 -9.03 -2.72 3.09
N GLY A 94 -8.38 -3.18 4.16
CA GLY A 94 -9.03 -3.52 5.42
C GLY A 94 -9.74 -2.32 6.07
N ILE A 95 -9.12 -1.13 6.02
CA ILE A 95 -9.72 0.12 6.48
C ILE A 95 -10.98 0.45 5.68
N VAL A 96 -10.90 0.41 4.34
CA VAL A 96 -12.04 0.74 3.46
C VAL A 96 -13.20 -0.23 3.72
N MET A 97 -12.92 -1.52 3.84
CA MET A 97 -13.93 -2.53 4.17
C MET A 97 -14.62 -2.26 5.52
N LYS A 98 -13.84 -1.92 6.57
CA LYS A 98 -14.40 -1.57 7.88
C LYS A 98 -15.23 -0.30 7.85
N GLN A 99 -14.80 0.72 7.10
CA GLN A 99 -15.55 1.96 6.92
C GLN A 99 -16.87 1.75 6.16
N ILE A 100 -16.91 0.82 5.20
CA ILE A 100 -18.13 0.48 4.46
C ILE A 100 -19.05 -0.41 5.31
N GLY A 101 -18.48 -1.29 6.13
CA GLY A 101 -19.21 -2.17 7.05
C GLY A 101 -19.64 -1.50 8.35
N ASP A 102 -19.52 -0.17 8.46
CA ASP A 102 -19.87 0.61 9.66
C ASP A 102 -19.24 0.08 10.96
N ALA A 103 -17.98 -0.34 10.90
CA ALA A 103 -17.19 -0.69 12.08
C ALA A 103 -17.11 0.48 13.07
N ASP A 104 -16.99 0.18 14.37
CA ASP A 104 -16.93 1.22 15.38
C ASP A 104 -15.60 2.01 15.32
N GLN A 105 -15.62 3.22 15.89
CA GLN A 105 -14.47 4.12 15.85
C GLN A 105 -13.22 3.52 16.51
N GLY A 106 -13.36 2.70 17.56
CA GLY A 106 -12.22 2.07 18.22
C GLY A 106 -11.54 1.01 17.35
N GLU A 107 -12.30 0.27 16.55
CA GLU A 107 -11.77 -0.65 15.54
C GLU A 107 -11.09 0.08 14.38
N LEU A 108 -11.68 1.19 13.93
CA LEU A 108 -11.10 2.05 12.90
C LEU A 108 -9.79 2.70 13.37
N ASP A 109 -9.75 3.24 14.59
CA ASP A 109 -8.56 3.89 15.17
C ASP A 109 -7.37 2.93 15.24
N LYS A 110 -7.60 1.68 15.67
CA LYS A 110 -6.56 0.64 15.65
C LYS A 110 -6.05 0.36 14.23
N SER A 111 -6.96 0.37 13.25
CA SER A 111 -6.60 0.14 11.84
C SER A 111 -5.79 1.30 11.27
N TYR A 112 -6.14 2.55 11.61
CA TYR A 112 -5.38 3.73 11.23
C TYR A 112 -3.98 3.73 11.85
N GLN A 113 -3.86 3.43 13.15
CA GLN A 113 -2.57 3.31 13.83
C GLN A 113 -1.67 2.25 13.18
N GLN A 114 -2.24 1.12 12.79
CA GLN A 114 -1.52 0.08 12.07
C GLN A 114 -1.05 0.57 10.70
N ALA A 115 -1.91 1.24 9.94
CA ALA A 115 -1.54 1.78 8.63
C ALA A 115 -0.46 2.87 8.73
N ASP A 116 -0.52 3.74 9.74
CA ASP A 116 0.49 4.77 10.00
C ASP A 116 1.86 4.14 10.35
N ALA A 117 1.87 3.08 11.16
CA ALA A 117 3.08 2.33 11.48
C ALA A 117 3.69 1.67 10.23
N LEU A 118 2.86 1.06 9.38
CA LEU A 118 3.28 0.44 8.12
C LEU A 118 3.77 1.49 7.11
N GLN A 119 3.13 2.65 7.04
CA GLN A 119 3.58 3.77 6.22
C GLN A 119 4.96 4.26 6.67
N THR A 120 5.18 4.39 7.98
CA THR A 120 6.49 4.76 8.55
C THR A 120 7.56 3.73 8.20
N ALA A 121 7.26 2.44 8.39
CA ALA A 121 8.19 1.35 8.10
C ALA A 121 8.50 1.25 6.59
N SER A 122 7.52 1.45 5.72
CA SER A 122 7.68 1.47 4.26
C SER A 122 8.55 2.65 3.82
N GLY A 123 8.34 3.82 4.42
CA GLY A 123 9.19 4.99 4.19
C GLY A 123 10.65 4.75 4.56
N GLN A 124 10.92 4.09 5.69
CA GLN A 124 12.28 3.72 6.11
C GLN A 124 12.92 2.70 5.17
N ALA A 125 12.16 1.71 4.69
CA ALA A 125 12.65 0.71 3.75
C ALA A 125 12.97 1.30 2.35
N CYS A 126 12.37 2.46 2.04
CA CYS A 126 12.60 3.20 0.80
C CYS A 126 13.75 4.21 0.86
N GLN A 127 14.37 4.40 2.03
CA GLN A 127 15.64 5.14 2.16
C GLN A 127 16.83 4.23 1.80
#